data_AF-X1FMZ7-F1
#
_entry.id   AF-X1FMZ7-F1
#
_cell.length_a   1.000
_cell.length_b   1.000
_cell.length_c   1.000
_cell.angle_alpha   90.00
_cell.angle_beta   90.00
_cell.angle_gamma   90.00
#
_symmetry.space_group_name_H-M   'P 1'
#
loop_
_entity.id
_entity.type
_entity.pdbx_description
1 polymer ?
#
loop_
_entity_poly.entity_id
_entity_poly.type
_entity_poly.pdbx_seq_one_letter_code
_entity_poly.pdbx_strand_id
1 'polypeptide(L)'
;VNRKHGFEKAAKEFGWEIVLEIPSEWNNDKTLPATTNALVAHPEINTLFLASDFLLTSVKAAFISQDRWYPRGHPRHIYFASQDINPDAIDEIREGYIDTDTLWDVKGWSILAAEVTVKILRGEKLEKKENLMRGVTATTENIDELGPEKIWGMEYIEEE
;
A
#
# COMPACT_ATOMS: atom_id res chain seq x y z
N VAL A 1 -10.46 1.49 3.72
CA VAL A 1 -11.44 0.68 4.51
C VAL A 1 -11.50 -0.72 3.92
N ASN A 2 -11.66 -1.78 4.73
CA ASN A 2 -11.79 -3.17 4.28
C ASN A 2 -10.60 -3.75 3.48
N ARG A 3 -9.39 -3.22 3.69
CA ARG A 3 -8.15 -3.69 3.04
C ARG A 3 -7.95 -5.20 3.19
N LYS A 4 -8.09 -5.69 4.43
CA LYS A 4 -8.06 -7.12 4.76
C LYS A 4 -9.05 -7.94 3.92
N HIS A 5 -10.31 -7.53 3.88
CA HIS A 5 -11.35 -8.26 3.15
C HIS A 5 -11.05 -8.34 1.64
N GLY A 6 -10.49 -7.27 1.07
CA GLY A 6 -10.01 -7.26 -0.32
C GLY A 6 -8.91 -8.29 -0.54
N PHE A 7 -7.92 -8.34 0.35
CA PHE A 7 -6.83 -9.32 0.29
C PHE A 7 -7.31 -10.76 0.48
N GLU A 8 -8.18 -11.03 1.46
CA GLU A 8 -8.80 -12.35 1.67
C GLU A 8 -9.56 -12.84 0.45
N LYS A 9 -10.28 -11.93 -0.23
CA LYS A 9 -10.98 -12.26 -1.47
C LYS A 9 -10.00 -12.63 -2.58
N ALA A 10 -8.93 -11.86 -2.75
CA ALA A 10 -7.89 -12.16 -3.74
C ALA A 10 -7.21 -13.50 -3.44
N ALA A 11 -6.82 -13.74 -2.18
CA ALA A 11 -6.22 -15.01 -1.77
C ALA A 11 -7.14 -16.19 -2.10
N LYS A 12 -8.44 -16.08 -1.81
CA LYS A 12 -9.42 -17.11 -2.18
C LYS A 12 -9.55 -17.31 -3.69
N GLU A 13 -9.56 -16.23 -4.47
CA GLU A 13 -9.69 -16.26 -5.92
C GLU A 13 -8.50 -16.96 -6.60
N PHE A 14 -7.29 -16.69 -6.10
CA PHE A 14 -6.05 -17.25 -6.64
C PHE A 14 -5.59 -18.53 -5.93
N GLY A 15 -6.33 -19.02 -4.94
CA GLY A 15 -5.99 -20.22 -4.18
C GLY A 15 -4.76 -20.06 -3.29
N TRP A 16 -4.46 -18.84 -2.84
CA TRP A 16 -3.36 -18.56 -1.92
C TRP A 16 -3.76 -18.89 -0.48
N GLU A 17 -2.78 -19.33 0.29
CA GLU A 17 -2.91 -19.55 1.73
C GLU A 17 -2.43 -18.30 2.49
N ILE A 18 -3.29 -17.77 3.36
CA ILE A 18 -2.88 -16.73 4.31
C ILE A 18 -2.27 -17.42 5.52
N VAL A 19 -0.94 -17.46 5.56
CA VAL A 19 -0.16 -18.15 6.59
C VAL A 19 -0.34 -17.51 7.97
N LEU A 20 -0.36 -16.18 8.02
CA LEU A 20 -0.57 -15.43 9.26
C LEU A 20 -1.09 -14.03 8.99
N GLU A 21 -1.57 -13.40 10.06
CA GLU A 21 -1.96 -11.99 10.11
C GLU A 21 -1.34 -11.36 11.36
N ILE A 22 -0.68 -10.21 11.20
CA ILE A 22 -0.05 -9.48 12.29
C ILE A 22 -0.84 -8.17 12.52
N PRO A 23 -1.47 -8.00 13.70
CA PRO A 23 -2.04 -6.71 14.07
C PRO A 23 -0.90 -5.76 14.44
N SER A 24 -0.52 -4.88 13.51
CA SER A 24 0.54 -3.89 13.70
C SER A 24 0.21 -2.80 14.72
N GLU A 25 -1.08 -2.60 14.99
CA GLU A 25 -1.61 -1.46 15.76
C GLU A 25 -1.13 -0.10 15.22
N TRP A 26 -0.83 -0.01 13.92
CA TRP A 26 -0.25 1.19 13.30
C TRP A 26 1.01 1.69 14.02
N ASN A 27 1.83 0.76 14.54
CA ASN A 27 2.99 1.08 15.36
C ASN A 27 4.24 0.33 14.87
N ASN A 28 5.28 1.08 14.50
CA ASN A 28 6.54 0.52 13.99
C ASN A 28 7.30 -0.31 15.05
N ASP A 29 7.32 0.12 16.32
CA ASP A 29 8.01 -0.60 17.41
C ASP A 29 7.40 -1.98 17.70
N LYS A 30 6.09 -2.12 17.49
CA LYS A 30 5.39 -3.41 17.57
C LYS A 30 5.55 -4.23 16.30
N THR A 31 5.55 -3.59 15.14
CA THR A 31 5.58 -4.25 13.84
C THR A 31 6.92 -4.94 13.55
N LEU A 32 8.04 -4.30 13.90
CA LEU A 32 9.38 -4.84 13.67
C LEU A 32 9.60 -6.23 14.33
N PRO A 33 9.46 -6.38 15.66
CA PRO A 33 9.68 -7.68 16.31
C PRO A 33 8.65 -8.72 15.89
N ALA A 34 7.38 -8.32 15.67
CA ALA A 34 6.35 -9.25 15.21
C ALA A 34 6.65 -9.81 13.81
N THR A 35 7.06 -8.95 12.88
CA THR A 35 7.45 -9.35 11.51
C THR A 35 8.70 -10.22 11.54
N THR A 36 9.70 -9.86 12.34
CA THR A 36 10.93 -10.65 12.50
C THR A 36 10.62 -12.07 12.99
N ASN A 37 9.80 -12.19 14.03
CA ASN A 37 9.39 -13.49 14.57
C ASN A 37 8.59 -14.32 13.56
N ALA A 38 7.70 -13.67 12.79
CA ALA A 38 6.94 -14.34 11.74
C ALA A 38 7.84 -14.91 10.64
N LEU A 39 8.83 -14.15 10.17
CA LEU A 39 9.76 -14.61 9.13
C LEU A 39 10.62 -15.80 9.59
N VAL A 40 10.95 -15.86 10.88
CA VAL A 40 11.67 -16.99 11.49
C VAL A 40 10.76 -18.22 11.61
N ALA A 41 9.52 -18.03 12.06
CA ALA A 41 8.55 -19.11 12.24
C ALA A 41 8.02 -19.68 10.92
N HIS A 42 7.97 -18.84 9.88
CA HIS A 42 7.39 -19.12 8.57
C HIS A 42 8.37 -18.75 7.44
N PRO A 43 9.46 -19.52 7.27
CA PRO A 43 10.44 -19.27 6.21
C PRO A 43 9.82 -19.38 4.80
N GLU A 44 8.70 -20.07 4.64
CA GLU A 44 7.98 -20.28 3.39
C GLU A 44 7.25 -19.05 2.83
N ILE A 45 7.06 -17.99 3.61
CA ILE A 45 6.37 -16.76 3.16
C ILE A 45 6.99 -16.24 1.88
N ASN A 46 6.20 -15.95 0.85
CA ASN A 46 6.68 -15.40 -0.42
C ASN A 46 5.89 -14.19 -0.90
N THR A 47 4.91 -13.76 -0.13
CA THR A 47 4.03 -12.62 -0.42
C THR A 47 3.76 -11.86 0.88
N LEU A 48 3.70 -10.53 0.78
CA LEU A 48 3.34 -9.62 1.85
C LEU A 48 2.27 -8.66 1.33
N PHE A 49 1.19 -8.52 2.09
CA PHE A 49 0.32 -7.37 2.00
C PHE A 49 0.51 -6.51 3.25
N LEU A 50 1.05 -5.31 3.06
CA LEU A 50 1.17 -4.33 4.12
C LEU A 50 -0.05 -3.40 4.08
N ALA A 51 -0.76 -3.28 5.19
CA ALA A 51 -1.99 -2.50 5.22
C ALA A 51 -1.76 -1.00 4.96
N SER A 52 -0.54 -0.49 5.14
CA SER A 52 -0.10 0.87 4.84
C SER A 52 1.43 0.90 4.81
N ASP A 53 2.01 1.49 3.78
CA ASP A 53 3.45 1.70 3.65
C ASP A 53 4.02 2.68 4.71
N PHE A 54 3.17 3.30 5.55
CA PHE A 54 3.61 3.98 6.77
C PHE A 54 4.44 3.08 7.71
N LEU A 55 4.23 1.76 7.62
CA LEU A 55 4.95 0.75 8.40
C LEU A 55 6.16 0.17 7.65
N LEU A 56 6.47 0.68 6.46
CA LEU A 56 7.51 0.14 5.58
C LEU A 56 8.86 0.06 6.28
N THR A 57 9.26 1.07 7.06
CA THR A 57 10.55 1.11 7.75
C THR A 57 10.77 -0.11 8.66
N SER A 58 9.77 -0.48 9.47
CA SER A 58 9.87 -1.63 10.38
C SER A 58 9.84 -2.96 9.62
N VAL A 59 9.00 -3.07 8.59
CA VAL A 59 8.92 -4.25 7.74
C VAL A 59 10.23 -4.46 6.98
N LYS A 60 10.71 -3.45 6.25
CA LYS A 60 11.97 -3.47 5.50
C LYS A 60 13.14 -3.88 6.40
N ALA A 61 13.25 -3.30 7.60
CA ALA A 61 14.28 -3.68 8.56
C ALA A 61 14.22 -5.17 8.97
N ALA A 62 13.01 -5.70 9.22
CA ALA A 62 12.82 -7.12 9.52
C ALA A 62 13.30 -8.02 8.37
N PHE A 63 12.89 -7.72 7.14
CA PHE A 63 13.26 -8.48 5.94
C PHE A 63 14.77 -8.40 5.65
N ILE A 64 15.38 -7.22 5.77
CA ILE A 64 16.85 -7.06 5.63
C ILE A 64 17.59 -7.90 6.67
N SER A 65 17.16 -7.87 7.94
CA SER A 65 17.82 -8.63 9.02
C SER A 65 17.82 -10.14 8.81
N GLN A 66 16.88 -10.64 8.00
CA GLN A 66 16.71 -12.06 7.67
C GLN A 66 17.24 -12.41 6.28
N ASP A 67 17.91 -11.48 5.59
CA ASP A 67 18.38 -11.65 4.21
C ASP A 67 17.23 -12.03 3.24
N ARG A 68 16.14 -11.24 3.26
CA ARG A 68 14.91 -11.45 2.47
C ARG A 68 14.43 -10.22 1.70
N TRP A 69 15.14 -9.09 1.77
CA TRP A 69 14.78 -7.87 1.02
C TRP A 69 15.46 -7.87 -0.35
N TYR A 70 14.74 -8.33 -1.36
CA TYR A 70 15.25 -8.47 -2.72
C TYR A 70 14.29 -7.83 -3.72
N PRO A 71 14.79 -7.17 -4.78
CA PRO A 71 13.94 -6.58 -5.79
C PRO A 71 13.39 -7.65 -6.74
N ARG A 72 12.34 -7.28 -7.48
CA ARG A 72 11.69 -8.12 -8.49
C ARG A 72 12.70 -8.66 -9.50
N GLY A 73 12.54 -9.93 -9.87
CA GLY A 73 13.47 -10.66 -10.73
C GLY A 73 14.54 -11.44 -9.96
N HIS A 74 14.78 -11.12 -8.69
CA HIS A 74 15.60 -11.98 -7.83
C HIS A 74 14.84 -13.25 -7.42
N PRO A 75 15.46 -14.45 -7.38
CA PRO A 75 14.76 -15.70 -7.03
C PRO A 75 14.17 -15.75 -5.61
N ARG A 76 14.66 -14.88 -4.71
CA ARG A 76 14.18 -14.74 -3.33
C ARG A 76 13.30 -13.51 -3.10
N HIS A 77 12.83 -12.88 -4.17
CA HIS A 77 11.91 -11.75 -4.07
C HIS A 77 10.61 -12.16 -3.37
N ILE A 78 10.10 -11.28 -2.51
CA ILE A 78 8.84 -11.42 -1.81
C ILE A 78 7.87 -10.47 -2.47
N TYR A 79 6.78 -10.99 -3.02
CA TYR A 79 5.79 -10.14 -3.69
C TYR A 79 5.15 -9.21 -2.68
N PHE A 80 5.26 -7.90 -2.89
CA PHE A 80 4.88 -6.90 -1.91
C PHE A 80 3.79 -5.99 -2.49
N ALA A 81 2.61 -6.04 -1.88
CA ALA A 81 1.54 -5.07 -2.10
C ALA A 81 1.32 -4.17 -0.88
N SER A 82 1.09 -2.88 -1.10
CA SER A 82 0.83 -1.90 -0.04
C SER A 82 -0.27 -0.89 -0.40
N GLN A 83 -0.44 0.12 0.44
CA GLN A 83 -1.37 1.23 0.30
C GLN A 83 -0.71 2.52 0.79
N ASP A 84 -1.18 3.64 0.22
CA ASP A 84 -0.97 5.05 0.54
C ASP A 84 -0.02 5.80 -0.42
N ILE A 85 1.05 5.16 -0.89
CA ILE A 85 2.13 5.77 -1.69
C ILE A 85 2.79 6.92 -0.93
N ASN A 86 3.30 6.62 0.25
CA ASN A 86 4.16 7.49 1.04
C ASN A 86 5.48 7.77 0.30
N PRO A 87 6.17 8.88 0.61
CA PRO A 87 7.47 9.23 0.00
C PRO A 87 8.46 8.06 0.02
N ASP A 88 8.63 7.42 1.19
CA ASP A 88 9.56 6.29 1.38
C ASP A 88 9.24 5.07 0.50
N ALA A 89 7.99 4.90 0.06
CA ALA A 89 7.57 3.78 -0.76
C ALA A 89 7.88 3.98 -2.24
N ILE A 90 8.01 5.23 -2.71
CA ILE A 90 8.12 5.54 -4.14
C ILE A 90 9.41 4.95 -4.72
N ASP A 91 10.55 5.13 -4.05
CA ASP A 91 11.80 4.56 -4.52
C ASP A 91 11.83 3.04 -4.38
N GLU A 92 11.21 2.47 -3.34
CA GLU A 92 11.05 1.01 -3.24
C GLU A 92 10.17 0.44 -4.35
N ILE A 93 9.16 1.19 -4.83
CA ILE A 93 8.38 0.82 -6.02
C ILE A 93 9.25 0.91 -7.27
N ARG A 94 9.99 2.03 -7.47
CA ARG A 94 10.87 2.23 -8.63
C ARG A 94 11.94 1.15 -8.76
N GLU A 95 12.56 0.80 -7.65
CA GLU A 95 13.62 -0.21 -7.57
C GLU A 95 13.08 -1.65 -7.56
N GLY A 96 11.75 -1.81 -7.53
CA GLY A 96 11.07 -3.09 -7.65
C GLY A 96 11.06 -3.93 -6.37
N TYR A 97 11.26 -3.33 -5.20
CA TYR A 97 11.05 -4.00 -3.91
C TYR A 97 9.56 -4.05 -3.53
N ILE A 98 8.78 -3.03 -3.91
CA ILE A 98 7.32 -3.02 -3.80
C ILE A 98 6.72 -3.22 -5.20
N ASP A 99 5.98 -4.32 -5.41
CA ASP A 99 5.37 -4.61 -6.70
C ASP A 99 4.20 -3.67 -7.02
N THR A 100 3.42 -3.34 -6.00
CA THR A 100 2.23 -2.53 -6.17
C THR A 100 1.86 -1.76 -4.92
N ASP A 101 1.47 -0.51 -5.12
CA ASP A 101 0.95 0.34 -4.05
C ASP A 101 -0.27 1.12 -4.57
N THR A 102 -1.29 1.29 -3.75
CA THR A 102 -2.50 2.01 -4.13
C THR A 102 -2.62 3.32 -3.38
N LEU A 103 -2.71 4.40 -4.14
CA LEU A 103 -2.77 5.76 -3.65
C LEU A 103 -3.89 5.98 -2.64
N TRP A 104 -3.54 6.63 -1.53
CA TRP A 104 -4.50 7.29 -0.66
C TRP A 104 -4.76 8.72 -1.17
N ASP A 105 -5.73 8.84 -2.08
CA ASP A 105 -5.98 10.07 -2.84
C ASP A 105 -6.75 11.14 -2.05
N VAL A 106 -6.05 11.80 -1.12
CA VAL A 106 -6.61 12.85 -0.27
C VAL A 106 -7.11 14.05 -1.09
N LYS A 107 -6.40 14.39 -2.18
CA LYS A 107 -6.75 15.51 -3.06
C LYS A 107 -8.05 15.23 -3.81
N GLY A 108 -8.15 14.08 -4.46
CA GLY A 108 -9.35 13.66 -5.17
C GLY A 108 -10.56 13.58 -4.24
N TRP A 109 -10.39 13.06 -3.02
CA TRP A 109 -11.49 13.04 -2.03
C TRP A 109 -11.93 14.43 -1.61
N SER A 110 -10.99 15.36 -1.44
CA SER A 110 -11.33 16.74 -1.09
C SER A 110 -12.13 17.41 -2.19
N ILE A 111 -11.76 17.19 -3.46
CA ILE A 111 -12.50 17.68 -4.64
C ILE A 111 -13.90 17.06 -4.68
N LEU A 112 -13.99 15.72 -4.60
CA LEU A 112 -15.27 15.02 -4.64
C LEU A 112 -16.20 15.44 -3.49
N ALA A 113 -15.67 15.61 -2.29
CA ALA A 113 -16.43 16.10 -1.14
C ALA A 113 -16.98 17.51 -1.39
N ALA A 114 -16.18 18.43 -1.95
CA ALA A 114 -16.64 19.76 -2.30
C ALA A 114 -17.72 19.74 -3.39
N GLU A 115 -17.53 18.95 -4.46
CA GLU A 115 -18.51 18.79 -5.54
C GLU A 115 -19.85 18.25 -5.03
N VAL A 116 -19.83 17.18 -4.24
CA VAL A 116 -21.04 16.60 -3.65
C VAL A 116 -21.73 17.60 -2.72
N THR A 117 -20.97 18.36 -1.94
CA THR A 117 -21.51 19.40 -1.06
C THR A 117 -22.23 20.49 -1.84
N VAL A 118 -21.64 20.98 -2.93
CA VAL A 118 -22.27 22.00 -3.80
C VAL A 118 -23.56 21.47 -4.43
N LYS A 119 -23.58 20.23 -4.91
CA LYS A 119 -24.79 19.58 -5.45
C LYS A 119 -25.92 19.54 -4.43
N ILE A 120 -25.61 19.15 -3.18
CA ILE A 120 -26.58 19.15 -2.08
C ILE A 120 -27.13 20.55 -1.82
N LEU A 121 -26.27 21.57 -1.74
CA LEU A 121 -26.69 22.96 -1.48
C LEU A 121 -27.58 23.52 -2.60
N ARG A 122 -27.43 23.02 -3.83
CA ARG A 122 -28.28 23.38 -4.98
C ARG A 122 -29.59 22.60 -5.06
N GLY A 123 -29.82 21.65 -4.15
CA GLY A 123 -30.99 20.77 -4.18
C GLY A 123 -30.94 19.72 -5.30
N GLU A 124 -29.77 19.45 -5.86
CA GLU A 124 -29.59 18.41 -6.87
C GLU A 124 -29.72 17.02 -6.24
N LYS A 125 -30.29 16.06 -6.99
CA LYS A 125 -30.36 14.66 -6.55
C LYS A 125 -29.01 13.98 -6.78
N LEU A 126 -28.46 13.37 -5.74
CA LEU A 126 -27.28 12.52 -5.86
C LEU A 126 -27.69 11.14 -6.40
N GLU A 127 -26.94 10.63 -7.38
CA GLU A 127 -27.17 9.30 -7.96
C GLU A 127 -26.89 8.16 -6.97
N LYS A 128 -25.93 8.38 -6.06
CA LYS A 128 -25.50 7.40 -5.05
C LYS A 128 -25.38 8.08 -3.69
N LYS A 129 -25.72 7.31 -2.64
CA LYS A 129 -25.49 7.71 -1.25
C LYS A 129 -24.01 7.71 -0.90
N GLU A 130 -23.26 6.77 -1.46
CA GLU A 130 -21.81 6.64 -1.28
C GLU A 130 -21.11 7.00 -2.59
N ASN A 131 -20.18 7.95 -2.52
CA ASN A 131 -19.39 8.41 -3.65
C ASN A 131 -17.95 7.95 -3.43
N LEU A 132 -17.63 6.76 -3.96
CA LEU A 132 -16.31 6.13 -3.83
C LEU A 132 -15.45 6.50 -5.04
N MET A 133 -14.17 6.77 -4.80
CA MET A 133 -13.19 6.93 -5.88
C MET A 133 -12.45 5.64 -6.14
N ARG A 134 -12.08 5.42 -7.40
CA ARG A 134 -11.19 4.33 -7.77
C ARG A 134 -9.77 4.71 -7.34
N GLY A 135 -9.12 3.84 -6.57
CA GLY A 135 -7.72 4.00 -6.21
C GLY A 135 -6.83 3.94 -7.45
N VAL A 136 -5.85 4.83 -7.51
CA VAL A 136 -4.76 4.78 -8.48
C VAL A 136 -3.73 3.80 -7.97
N THR A 137 -3.38 2.79 -8.77
CA THR A 137 -2.38 1.80 -8.41
C THR A 137 -1.07 2.11 -9.13
N ALA A 138 0.00 2.28 -8.36
CA ALA A 138 1.36 2.43 -8.83
C ALA A 138 2.10 1.10 -8.85
N THR A 139 3.00 0.97 -9.82
CA THR A 139 3.93 -0.14 -10.07
C THR A 139 5.20 0.45 -10.68
N THR A 140 6.23 -0.37 -10.87
CA THR A 140 7.43 0.01 -11.64
C THR A 140 7.12 0.57 -13.04
N GLU A 141 5.99 0.18 -13.64
CA GLU A 141 5.64 0.56 -15.02
C GLU A 141 5.10 1.98 -15.15
N ASN A 142 4.50 2.53 -14.09
CA ASN A 142 3.75 3.78 -14.18
C ASN A 142 4.09 4.80 -13.06
N ILE A 143 4.90 4.43 -12.06
CA ILE A 143 5.16 5.29 -10.91
C ILE A 143 5.63 6.69 -11.35
N ASP A 144 6.57 6.78 -12.29
CA ASP A 144 7.11 8.06 -12.78
C ASP A 144 6.14 8.84 -13.68
N GLU A 145 5.14 8.19 -14.27
CA GLU A 145 4.12 8.85 -15.10
C GLU A 145 3.00 9.48 -14.27
N LEU A 146 2.84 9.04 -13.02
CA LEU A 146 1.76 9.52 -12.15
C LEU A 146 2.03 10.96 -11.68
N GLY A 147 3.30 11.30 -11.39
CA GLY A 147 3.76 12.65 -11.06
C GLY A 147 3.18 13.24 -9.76
N PRO A 148 3.72 14.39 -9.29
CA PRO A 148 3.33 15.03 -8.02
C PRO A 148 1.87 15.51 -8.01
N GLU A 149 1.30 15.84 -9.16
CA GLU A 149 -0.10 16.27 -9.25
C GLU A 149 -1.11 15.18 -8.84
N LYS A 150 -0.73 13.90 -8.98
CA LYS A 150 -1.57 12.74 -8.63
C LYS A 150 -1.09 12.04 -7.37
N ILE A 151 0.22 11.94 -7.13
CA ILE A 151 0.78 11.28 -5.96
C ILE A 151 1.31 12.33 -5.01
N TRP A 152 0.61 12.50 -3.89
CA TRP A 152 1.00 13.44 -2.84
C TRP A 152 2.40 13.12 -2.28
N GLY A 153 2.80 11.84 -2.18
CA GLY A 153 4.14 11.44 -1.72
C GLY A 153 5.28 11.95 -2.60
N MET A 154 5.06 12.16 -3.90
CA MET A 154 6.09 12.67 -4.81
C MET A 154 6.43 14.14 -4.55
N GLU A 155 5.50 14.92 -3.98
CA GLU A 155 5.75 16.32 -3.60
C GLU A 155 6.86 16.46 -2.55
N TYR A 156 7.15 15.38 -1.81
CA TYR A 156 8.11 15.38 -0.70
C TYR A 156 9.44 14.69 -1.02
N ILE A 157 9.64 14.23 -2.25
CA ILE A 157 10.90 13.57 -2.69
C ILE A 157 11.84 14.56 -3.39
N GLU A 158 11.32 15.64 -3.98
CA GLU A 158 12.12 16.61 -4.73
C GLU A 158 12.85 17.66 -3.87
N GLU A 159 12.80 17.56 -2.53
CA GLU A 159 13.42 18.52 -1.60
C GLU A 159 14.82 18.14 -1.05
N GLU A 160 15.46 17.06 -1.54
CA GLU A 160 16.86 16.71 -1.21
C GLU A 160 17.84 16.89 -2.38
#